data_AF-A0A2H3CDN1-F1
#
_entry.id   AF-A0A2H3CDN1-F1
#
_cell.length_a   1.000
_cell.length_b   1.000
_cell.length_c   1.000
_cell.angle_alpha   90.00
_cell.angle_beta   90.00
_cell.angle_gamma   90.00
#
_symmetry.space_group_name_H-M   'P 1'
#
loop_
_entity.id
_entity.type
_entity.pdbx_description
1 polymer ?
#
loop_
_entity_poly.entity_id
_entity_poly.type
_entity_poly.pdbx_seq_one_letter_code
_entity_poly.pdbx_strand_id
1 'polypeptide(L)'
;MNKEGYASAVPCFEGCARMRERRKHDHHQHPPRSIDASTFHLPALSFVSSNPSMPFSYRELFFGGTQFCRCLPVRAGVITMSLLGIILSGILTIILWYEVASTPDLTSGERTGFVLAGLLETFLCVVSILGFVGAIVRKQLFVRIYAYFIYVHFFINVAVAAYLLWLITHFTENTATEACQDTIKNAGTQQQCIGILQIARGVYFAVAALVLLIEMYGAIIVARYLNQIQREKRTARTSRMSMGYKMSPAPHSEYISLVDTSRRTSQFSLSPEPYTSPREFNPYEEFTDPYRNQSHAGPSVIREFDLYSNEDGLPIEAGYGGGTWTHSEISVEEKARLQRSTADTADHQRHEFENAPSLDEEQQRKRDSKSPAGPPPPMRTRDTDDLPRYSLNDPPRIYDSQTLPHEL
;
A
#
# COMPACT_ATOMS: atom_id res chain seq x y z
N MET A 1 16.97 45.93 0.86
CA MET A 1 16.03 45.85 -0.28
C MET A 1 16.65 44.94 -1.33
N ASN A 2 16.32 43.65 -1.34
CA ASN A 2 16.66 42.74 -2.44
C ASN A 2 15.36 42.06 -2.87
N LYS A 3 15.01 42.30 -4.12
CA LYS A 3 13.81 41.82 -4.79
C LYS A 3 14.00 40.39 -5.28
N GLU A 4 12.94 39.63 -5.06
CA GLU A 4 12.34 38.67 -5.99
C GLU A 4 13.14 37.41 -6.38
N GLY A 5 12.62 36.28 -5.90
CA GLY A 5 12.94 34.93 -6.36
C GLY A 5 11.80 33.96 -6.02
N TYR A 6 10.54 34.34 -6.26
CA TYR A 6 9.41 33.40 -6.20
C TYR A 6 9.41 32.55 -7.47
N ALA A 7 10.15 31.45 -7.44
CA ALA A 7 10.06 30.41 -8.45
C ALA A 7 8.67 29.75 -8.37
N SER A 8 7.86 29.95 -9.41
CA SER A 8 6.57 29.30 -9.63
C SER A 8 6.67 27.77 -9.50
N ALA A 9 6.17 27.25 -8.39
CA ALA A 9 5.95 25.82 -8.17
C ALA A 9 4.57 25.40 -8.70
N VAL A 10 4.32 25.53 -10.01
CA VAL A 10 3.13 24.93 -10.66
C VAL A 10 3.49 24.38 -12.05
N PRO A 11 4.01 23.15 -12.14
CA PRO A 11 3.69 22.30 -13.28
C PRO A 11 3.52 20.84 -12.84
N CYS A 12 2.43 20.53 -12.14
CA CYS A 12 2.03 19.13 -11.89
C CYS A 12 0.57 18.84 -12.20
N PHE A 13 -0.27 19.87 -12.40
CA PHE A 13 -1.67 19.67 -12.76
C PHE A 13 -1.86 19.32 -14.25
N GLU A 14 -1.07 19.89 -15.17
CA GLU A 14 -1.21 19.62 -16.62
C GLU A 14 -0.77 18.20 -17.04
N GLY A 15 0.20 17.61 -16.34
CA GLY A 15 0.66 16.24 -16.64
C GLY A 15 -0.39 15.16 -16.36
N CYS A 16 -1.33 15.42 -15.44
CA CYS A 16 -2.34 14.44 -15.05
C CYS A 16 -3.51 14.36 -16.06
N ALA A 17 -3.84 15.46 -16.73
CA ALA A 17 -4.84 15.47 -17.81
C ALA A 17 -4.36 14.64 -19.02
N ARG A 18 -3.08 14.77 -19.40
CA ARG A 18 -2.52 14.11 -20.60
C ARG A 18 -2.38 12.59 -20.47
N MET A 19 -2.27 12.04 -19.26
CA MET A 19 -2.23 10.58 -19.04
C MET A 19 -3.60 9.91 -19.15
N ARG A 20 -4.70 10.66 -18.92
CA ARG A 20 -6.07 10.13 -19.01
C ARG A 20 -6.55 10.03 -20.46
N GLU A 21 -6.03 10.89 -21.35
CA GLU A 21 -6.33 10.85 -22.80
C GLU A 21 -5.77 9.57 -23.46
N ARG A 22 -4.56 9.12 -23.09
CA ARG A 22 -3.96 7.91 -23.68
C ARG A 22 -4.70 6.61 -23.31
N ARG A 23 -5.32 6.53 -22.13
CA ARG A 23 -6.05 5.31 -21.71
C ARG A 23 -7.44 5.18 -22.35
N LYS A 24 -7.97 6.23 -22.98
CA LYS A 24 -9.22 6.14 -23.77
C LYS A 24 -8.99 5.62 -25.19
N HIS A 25 -7.77 5.65 -25.71
CA HIS A 25 -7.49 5.22 -27.07
C HIS A 25 -7.31 3.69 -27.22
N ASP A 26 -7.03 2.96 -26.13
CA ASP A 26 -6.81 1.51 -26.18
C ASP A 26 -8.09 0.66 -26.01
N HIS A 27 -9.26 1.28 -25.78
CA HIS A 27 -10.52 0.53 -25.57
C HIS A 27 -11.44 0.45 -26.81
N HIS A 28 -11.00 0.88 -27.99
CA HIS A 28 -11.81 0.84 -29.22
C HIS A 28 -11.46 -0.27 -30.23
N GLN A 29 -10.58 -1.22 -29.91
CA GLN A 29 -10.43 -2.42 -30.72
C GLN A 29 -11.35 -3.54 -30.22
N HIS A 30 -12.57 -3.53 -30.75
CA HIS A 30 -13.48 -4.68 -30.72
C HIS A 30 -12.90 -5.81 -31.60
N PRO A 31 -12.76 -7.04 -31.09
CA PRO A 31 -12.61 -8.20 -31.96
C PRO A 31 -13.93 -8.49 -32.69
N PRO A 32 -13.91 -8.91 -33.96
CA PRO A 32 -15.11 -9.31 -34.68
C PRO A 32 -15.71 -10.58 -34.04
N ARG A 33 -16.95 -10.47 -33.57
CA ARG A 33 -17.77 -11.64 -33.18
C ARG A 33 -18.43 -12.19 -34.43
N SER A 34 -17.98 -13.36 -34.91
CA SER A 34 -18.79 -14.21 -35.78
C SER A 34 -19.93 -14.81 -34.96
N ILE A 35 -21.15 -14.54 -35.39
CA ILE A 35 -22.38 -15.07 -34.80
C ILE A 35 -22.67 -16.39 -35.51
N ASP A 36 -22.26 -17.50 -34.92
CA ASP A 36 -22.80 -18.81 -35.29
C ASP A 36 -24.04 -19.09 -34.44
N ALA A 37 -25.18 -18.94 -35.11
CA ALA A 37 -26.48 -19.31 -34.59
C ALA A 37 -26.65 -20.82 -34.72
N SER A 38 -26.51 -21.57 -33.63
CA SER A 38 -27.10 -22.90 -33.48
C SER A 38 -27.04 -23.38 -32.03
N THR A 39 -28.15 -23.95 -31.58
CA THR A 39 -28.31 -24.78 -30.37
C THR A 39 -28.83 -24.06 -29.12
N PHE A 40 -30.16 -23.91 -29.11
CA PHE A 40 -30.98 -23.80 -27.90
C PHE A 40 -30.85 -25.10 -27.09
N HIS A 41 -30.13 -25.07 -25.97
CA HIS A 41 -30.29 -26.04 -24.89
C HIS A 41 -30.93 -25.36 -23.68
N LEU A 42 -32.01 -25.98 -23.20
CA LEU A 42 -32.82 -25.58 -22.05
C LEU A 42 -31.96 -25.44 -20.78
N PRO A 43 -32.20 -24.40 -19.95
CA PRO A 43 -31.46 -24.19 -18.72
C PRO A 43 -31.93 -25.18 -17.65
N ALA A 44 -31.03 -26.06 -17.22
CA ALA A 44 -31.17 -26.77 -15.95
C ALA A 44 -31.11 -25.73 -14.82
N LEU A 45 -32.14 -25.73 -13.97
CA LEU A 45 -32.26 -24.93 -12.75
C LEU A 45 -31.10 -25.26 -11.80
N SER A 46 -30.00 -24.53 -11.91
CA SER A 46 -28.98 -24.47 -10.89
C SER A 46 -29.54 -23.69 -9.69
N PHE A 47 -29.61 -24.40 -8.57
CA PHE A 47 -29.89 -23.85 -7.25
C PHE A 47 -29.08 -22.55 -7.07
N VAL A 48 -29.81 -21.43 -6.96
CA VAL A 48 -29.25 -20.14 -6.52
C VAL A 48 -28.84 -20.35 -5.07
N SER A 49 -27.59 -20.77 -4.87
CA SER A 49 -26.91 -20.66 -3.60
C SER A 49 -26.94 -19.20 -3.23
N SER A 50 -27.77 -18.86 -2.25
CA SER A 50 -27.86 -17.55 -1.62
C SER A 50 -26.46 -17.16 -1.16
N ASN A 51 -25.75 -16.41 -2.00
CA ASN A 51 -24.44 -15.87 -1.67
C ASN A 51 -24.58 -15.14 -0.33
N PRO A 52 -23.88 -15.57 0.73
CA PRO A 52 -23.87 -14.85 1.99
C PRO A 52 -23.43 -13.43 1.66
N SER A 53 -24.28 -12.46 1.99
CA SER A 53 -24.01 -11.04 1.87
C SER A 53 -22.59 -10.78 2.31
N MET A 54 -21.68 -10.51 1.37
CA MET A 54 -20.30 -10.22 1.71
C MET A 54 -20.35 -9.01 2.66
N PRO A 55 -19.85 -9.15 3.90
CA PRO A 55 -19.96 -8.10 4.89
C PRO A 55 -19.37 -6.86 4.26
N PHE A 56 -20.19 -5.81 4.19
CA PHE A 56 -19.82 -4.55 3.57
C PHE A 56 -18.56 -4.06 4.28
N SER A 57 -17.40 -4.26 3.64
CA SER A 57 -16.13 -4.03 4.28
C SER A 57 -15.91 -2.53 4.28
N TYR A 58 -16.16 -1.88 5.42
CA TYR A 58 -15.84 -0.45 5.61
C TYR A 58 -14.38 -0.17 5.23
N ARG A 59 -13.50 -1.19 5.32
CA ARG A 59 -12.13 -1.08 4.82
C ARG A 59 -12.05 -0.85 3.32
N GLU A 60 -12.94 -1.38 2.49
CA GLU A 60 -12.92 -1.10 1.05
C GLU A 60 -13.54 0.25 0.71
N LEU A 61 -14.60 0.66 1.41
CA LEU A 61 -15.19 1.98 1.19
C LEU A 61 -14.21 3.11 1.55
N PHE A 62 -13.47 2.94 2.64
CA PHE A 62 -12.46 3.91 3.05
C PHE A 62 -11.07 3.67 2.42
N PHE A 63 -10.63 2.45 2.09
CA PHE A 63 -9.26 2.20 1.60
C PHE A 63 -9.16 1.62 0.18
N GLY A 64 -10.27 1.43 -0.52
CA GLY A 64 -10.32 0.77 -1.84
C GLY A 64 -10.13 1.69 -3.05
N GLY A 65 -10.46 2.98 -2.94
CA GLY A 65 -10.33 3.93 -4.05
C GLY A 65 -8.90 4.38 -4.28
N THR A 66 -8.34 4.15 -5.47
CA THR A 66 -7.03 4.69 -5.90
C THR A 66 -7.04 6.20 -6.15
N GLN A 67 -8.21 6.83 -6.10
CA GLN A 67 -8.40 8.26 -6.30
C GLN A 67 -9.28 8.85 -5.19
N PHE A 68 -8.77 9.87 -4.52
CA PHE A 68 -9.57 10.71 -3.62
C PHE A 68 -10.18 11.86 -4.41
N CYS A 69 -11.48 12.11 -4.20
CA CYS A 69 -12.20 13.27 -4.72
C CYS A 69 -11.88 13.55 -6.21
N ARG A 70 -12.01 12.52 -7.06
CA ARG A 70 -11.82 12.49 -8.53
C ARG A 70 -10.51 13.03 -9.14
N CYS A 71 -9.70 13.84 -8.46
CA CYS A 71 -8.58 14.57 -9.05
C CYS A 71 -7.39 14.85 -8.11
N LEU A 72 -7.51 14.72 -6.79
CA LEU A 72 -6.46 15.16 -5.88
C LEU A 72 -5.47 14.01 -5.58
N PRO A 73 -4.20 14.12 -5.98
CA PRO A 73 -3.19 13.13 -5.62
C PRO A 73 -3.03 13.14 -4.10
N VAL A 74 -3.01 11.96 -3.49
CA VAL A 74 -2.88 11.77 -2.03
C VAL A 74 -1.70 12.58 -1.46
N ARG A 75 -0.63 12.75 -2.25
CA ARG A 75 0.53 13.58 -1.91
C ARG A 75 0.19 15.05 -1.66
N ALA A 76 -0.70 15.64 -2.46
CA ALA A 76 -1.14 17.02 -2.26
C ALA A 76 -1.94 17.18 -0.96
N GLY A 77 -2.70 16.15 -0.54
CA GLY A 77 -3.40 16.13 0.73
C GLY A 77 -2.44 16.23 1.92
N VAL A 78 -1.34 15.46 1.91
CA VAL A 78 -0.33 15.55 2.97
C VAL A 78 0.37 16.91 2.98
N ILE A 79 0.73 17.45 1.80
CA ILE A 79 1.38 18.77 1.71
C ILE A 79 0.48 19.88 2.25
N THR A 80 -0.79 19.90 1.84
CA THR A 80 -1.75 20.92 2.28
C THR A 80 -2.04 20.82 3.78
N MET A 81 -2.22 19.60 4.30
CA MET A 81 -2.41 19.39 5.74
C MET A 81 -1.18 19.78 6.56
N SER A 82 0.03 19.45 6.11
CA SER A 82 1.25 19.87 6.80
C SER A 82 1.42 21.40 6.78
N LEU A 83 1.07 22.07 5.68
CA LEU A 83 1.16 23.52 5.58
C LEU A 83 0.13 24.23 6.48
N LEU A 84 -1.11 23.74 6.52
CA LEU A 84 -2.12 24.20 7.47
C LEU A 84 -1.68 23.95 8.91
N GLY A 85 -1.12 22.77 9.18
CA GLY A 85 -0.55 22.41 10.48
C GLY A 85 0.50 23.43 10.92
N ILE A 86 1.49 23.73 10.09
CA ILE A 86 2.55 24.71 10.40
C ILE A 86 1.97 26.10 10.72
N ILE A 87 1.01 26.58 9.93
CA ILE A 87 0.41 27.91 10.13
C ILE A 87 -0.38 27.95 11.43
N LEU A 88 -1.29 26.99 11.62
CA LEU A 88 -2.14 26.94 12.81
C LEU A 88 -1.29 26.73 14.07
N SER A 89 -0.36 25.78 14.05
CA SER A 89 0.49 25.50 15.20
C SER A 89 1.49 26.61 15.49
N GLY A 90 2.01 27.26 14.45
CA GLY A 90 2.90 28.40 14.60
C GLY A 90 2.19 29.56 15.30
N ILE A 91 0.97 29.90 14.89
CA ILE A 91 0.18 30.97 15.51
C ILE A 91 -0.19 30.59 16.96
N LEU A 92 -0.70 29.39 17.19
CA LEU A 92 -1.09 28.92 18.53
C LEU A 92 0.11 28.86 19.48
N THR A 93 1.27 28.41 19.01
CA THR A 93 2.52 28.42 19.77
C THR A 93 2.86 29.83 20.24
N ILE A 94 2.81 30.83 19.34
CA ILE A 94 3.14 32.22 19.69
C ILE A 94 2.17 32.76 20.74
N ILE A 95 0.87 32.50 20.58
CA ILE A 95 -0.16 32.94 21.53
C ILE A 95 0.05 32.29 22.90
N LEU A 96 0.29 30.97 22.96
CA LEU A 96 0.49 30.25 24.22
C LEU A 96 1.74 30.73 24.97
N TRP A 97 2.85 30.92 24.26
CA TRP A 97 4.07 31.45 24.90
C TRP A 97 3.93 32.91 25.33
N TYR A 98 3.17 33.71 24.57
CA TYR A 98 2.85 35.08 24.97
C TYR A 98 2.06 35.08 26.28
N GLU A 99 1.01 34.25 26.38
CA GLU A 99 0.16 34.16 27.59
C GLU A 99 0.95 33.68 28.81
N VAL A 100 1.85 32.71 28.63
CA VAL A 100 2.76 32.22 29.69
C VAL A 100 3.72 33.33 30.14
N ALA A 101 4.14 34.22 29.24
CA ALA A 101 5.06 35.30 29.56
C ALA A 101 4.34 36.51 30.18
N SER A 102 3.10 36.80 29.79
CA SER A 102 2.34 37.96 30.26
C SER A 102 1.68 37.78 31.62
N THR A 103 1.42 36.53 32.04
CA THR A 103 0.56 36.25 33.20
C THR A 103 1.34 35.47 34.29
N PRO A 104 2.26 36.13 35.03
CA PRO A 104 3.10 35.47 36.02
C PRO A 104 2.34 34.99 37.27
N ASP A 105 1.17 35.56 37.55
CA ASP A 105 0.40 35.35 38.80
C ASP A 105 -0.62 34.20 38.73
N LEU A 106 -0.58 33.37 37.68
CA LEU A 106 -1.46 32.20 37.56
C LEU A 106 -1.13 31.16 38.65
N THR A 107 -2.17 30.43 39.08
CA THR A 107 -1.97 29.32 40.02
C THR A 107 -0.99 28.30 39.41
N SER A 108 -0.17 27.67 40.24
CA SER A 108 0.91 26.79 39.76
C SER A 108 0.40 25.67 38.83
N GLY A 109 -0.82 25.17 39.06
CA GLY A 109 -1.46 24.16 38.22
C GLY A 109 -1.85 24.69 36.84
N GLU A 110 -2.45 25.87 36.75
CA GLU A 110 -2.84 26.49 35.48
C GLU A 110 -1.62 26.81 34.63
N ARG A 111 -0.56 27.35 35.25
CA ARG A 111 0.71 27.64 34.58
C ARG A 111 1.33 26.38 33.96
N THR A 112 1.32 25.25 34.69
CA THR A 112 1.81 23.98 34.15
C THR A 112 1.00 23.54 32.92
N GLY A 113 -0.33 23.75 32.94
CA GLY A 113 -1.19 23.45 31.80
C GLY A 113 -0.82 24.24 30.55
N PHE A 114 -0.64 25.56 30.66
CA PHE A 114 -0.24 26.41 29.53
C PHE A 114 1.16 26.05 28.99
N VAL A 115 2.11 25.73 29.87
CA VAL A 115 3.45 25.29 29.45
C VAL A 115 3.39 23.97 28.70
N LEU A 116 2.63 22.98 29.19
CA LEU A 116 2.46 21.70 28.51
C LEU A 116 1.77 21.86 27.16
N ALA A 117 0.74 22.71 27.09
CA ALA A 117 0.07 23.03 25.82
C ALA A 117 1.05 23.66 24.82
N GLY A 118 1.85 24.64 25.25
CA GLY A 118 2.88 25.26 24.40
C GLY A 118 3.95 24.26 23.94
N LEU A 119 4.34 23.30 24.78
CA LEU A 119 5.27 22.24 24.40
C LEU A 119 4.67 21.26 23.39
N LEU A 120 3.40 20.88 23.54
CA LEU A 120 2.71 20.02 22.58
C LEU A 120 2.53 20.72 21.22
N GLU A 121 2.22 22.01 21.24
CA GLU A 121 2.02 22.80 20.02
C GLU A 121 3.33 23.06 19.26
N THR A 122 4.43 23.35 19.99
CA THR A 122 5.76 23.45 19.38
C THR A 122 6.19 22.12 18.76
N PHE A 123 5.91 21.01 19.45
CA PHE A 123 6.20 19.68 18.94
C PHE A 123 5.39 19.37 17.66
N LEU A 124 4.11 19.73 17.64
CA LEU A 124 3.25 19.67 16.45
C LEU A 124 3.82 20.46 15.27
N CYS A 125 4.33 21.66 15.53
CA CYS A 125 4.94 22.51 14.50
C CYS A 125 6.15 21.80 13.87
N VAL A 126 7.03 21.23 14.70
CA VAL A 126 8.19 20.43 14.24
C VAL A 126 7.75 19.21 13.44
N VAL A 127 6.76 18.45 13.94
CA VAL A 127 6.21 17.28 13.25
C VAL A 127 5.59 17.67 11.91
N SER A 128 4.92 18.82 11.81
CA SER A 128 4.33 19.32 10.57
C SER A 128 5.40 19.70 9.54
N ILE A 129 6.52 20.28 9.97
CA ILE A 129 7.69 20.51 9.12
C ILE A 129 8.26 19.17 8.62
N LEU A 130 8.37 18.16 9.48
CA LEU A 130 8.83 16.83 9.08
C LEU A 130 7.88 16.15 8.07
N GLY A 131 6.56 16.33 8.24
CA GLY A 131 5.55 15.87 7.29
C GLY A 131 5.70 16.52 5.92
N PHE A 132 5.89 17.85 5.91
CA PHE A 132 6.12 18.63 4.70
C PHE A 132 7.40 18.20 3.97
N VAL A 133 8.52 18.09 4.69
CA VAL A 133 9.80 17.61 4.14
C VAL A 133 9.67 16.16 3.66
N GLY A 134 8.98 15.29 4.41
CA GLY A 134 8.73 13.91 4.04
C GLY A 134 7.94 13.77 2.74
N ALA A 135 6.98 14.66 2.50
CA ALA A 135 6.22 14.72 1.26
C ALA A 135 7.09 15.15 0.07
N ILE A 136 8.01 16.10 0.27
CA ILE A 136 8.96 16.58 -0.77
C ILE A 136 10.01 15.51 -1.10
N VAL A 137 10.68 14.96 -0.09
CA VAL A 137 11.82 14.05 -0.25
C VAL A 137 11.38 12.64 -0.71
N ARG A 138 10.08 12.34 -0.68
CA ARG A 138 9.49 11.04 -1.06
C ARG A 138 10.10 9.84 -0.32
N LYS A 139 10.68 10.06 0.87
CA LYS A 139 11.23 8.99 1.70
C LYS A 139 10.16 8.40 2.60
N GLN A 140 9.87 7.11 2.43
CA GLN A 140 8.83 6.38 3.19
C GLN A 140 9.01 6.46 4.72
N LEU A 141 10.25 6.44 5.20
CA LEU A 141 10.54 6.44 6.64
C LEU A 141 9.99 7.69 7.34
N PHE A 142 10.17 8.87 6.73
CA PHE A 142 9.71 10.14 7.29
C PHE A 142 8.19 10.19 7.41
N VAL A 143 7.49 9.71 6.37
CA VAL A 143 6.03 9.64 6.37
C VAL A 143 5.51 8.68 7.45
N ARG A 144 6.19 7.56 7.69
CA ARG A 144 5.82 6.60 8.74
C ARG A 144 5.95 7.20 10.13
N ILE A 145 7.06 7.89 10.39
CA ILE A 145 7.30 8.56 11.68
C ILE A 145 6.28 9.68 11.89
N TYR A 146 6.04 10.51 10.86
CA TYR A 146 5.02 11.57 10.87
C TYR A 146 3.62 11.03 11.21
N ALA A 147 3.23 9.92 10.59
CA ALA A 147 1.93 9.30 10.88
C ALA A 147 1.79 8.86 12.34
N TYR A 148 2.83 8.24 12.90
CA TYR A 148 2.81 7.81 14.29
C TYR A 148 2.61 9.01 15.24
N PHE A 149 3.32 10.11 14.97
CA PHE A 149 3.16 11.32 15.77
C PHE A 149 1.77 11.94 15.65
N ILE A 150 1.19 12.01 14.45
CA ILE A 150 -0.20 12.48 14.29
C ILE A 150 -1.18 11.61 15.08
N TYR A 151 -1.00 10.29 15.09
CA TYR A 151 -1.86 9.41 15.87
C TYR A 151 -1.73 9.66 17.38
N VAL A 152 -0.51 9.68 17.90
CA VAL A 152 -0.26 9.95 19.33
C VAL A 152 -0.83 11.32 19.70
N HIS A 153 -0.58 12.33 18.87
CA HIS A 153 -1.07 13.68 19.08
C HIS A 153 -2.61 13.75 19.10
N PHE A 154 -3.27 13.11 18.15
CA PHE A 154 -4.73 13.00 18.13
C PHE A 154 -5.28 12.39 19.44
N PHE A 155 -4.68 11.30 19.93
CA PHE A 155 -5.12 10.70 21.20
C PHE A 155 -4.91 11.63 22.41
N ILE A 156 -3.78 12.34 22.44
CA ILE A 156 -3.51 13.34 23.47
C ILE A 156 -4.57 14.46 23.41
N ASN A 157 -4.90 14.97 22.22
CA ASN A 157 -5.92 16.01 22.07
C ASN A 157 -7.32 15.53 22.45
N VAL A 158 -7.67 14.28 22.13
CA VAL A 158 -8.92 13.68 22.62
C VAL A 158 -8.95 13.63 24.15
N ALA A 159 -7.85 13.21 24.79
CA ALA A 159 -7.76 13.14 26.24
C ALA A 159 -7.83 14.53 26.89
N VAL A 160 -7.12 15.52 26.34
CA VAL A 160 -7.15 16.91 26.80
C VAL A 160 -8.53 17.53 26.61
N ALA A 161 -9.15 17.35 25.44
CA ALA A 161 -10.51 17.84 25.18
C ALA A 161 -11.53 17.21 26.11
N ALA A 162 -11.44 15.89 26.37
CA ALA A 162 -12.31 15.21 27.32
C ALA A 162 -12.10 15.70 28.75
N TYR A 163 -10.84 15.89 29.18
CA TYR A 163 -10.50 16.43 30.49
C TYR A 163 -11.01 17.86 30.67
N LEU A 164 -10.76 18.75 29.71
CA LEU A 164 -11.24 20.13 29.75
C LEU A 164 -12.76 20.20 29.70
N LEU A 165 -13.41 19.34 28.91
CA LEU A 165 -14.87 19.24 28.91
C LEU A 165 -15.37 18.84 30.29
N TRP A 166 -14.81 17.80 30.90
CA TRP A 166 -15.15 17.37 32.26
C TRP A 166 -14.97 18.52 33.26
N LEU A 167 -13.83 19.21 33.19
CA LEU A 167 -13.49 20.34 34.05
C LEU A 167 -14.50 21.49 33.90
N ILE A 168 -14.81 21.89 32.66
CA ILE A 168 -15.82 22.94 32.39
C ILE A 168 -17.18 22.51 32.89
N THR A 169 -17.60 21.26 32.66
CA THR A 169 -18.91 20.78 33.13
C THR A 169 -19.02 20.78 34.65
N HIS A 170 -17.96 20.35 35.35
CA HIS A 170 -17.97 20.25 36.80
C HIS A 170 -17.87 21.61 37.49
N PHE A 171 -17.02 22.51 36.98
CA PHE A 171 -16.94 23.87 37.49
C PHE A 171 -18.24 24.66 37.21
N THR A 172 -18.84 24.48 36.04
CA THR A 172 -20.12 25.11 35.71
C THR A 172 -21.22 24.76 36.72
N GLU A 173 -21.23 23.53 37.24
CA GLU A 173 -22.26 23.09 38.18
C GLU A 173 -22.04 23.65 39.60
N ASN A 174 -20.79 23.72 40.06
CA ASN A 174 -20.49 24.07 41.45
C ASN A 174 -20.22 25.57 41.65
N THR A 175 -19.42 26.20 40.78
CA THR A 175 -18.93 27.57 41.02
C THR A 175 -19.71 28.62 40.25
N ALA A 176 -20.36 28.29 39.14
CA ALA A 176 -21.10 29.30 38.38
C ALA A 176 -22.33 29.81 39.14
N THR A 177 -22.99 28.94 39.92
CA THR A 177 -24.11 29.36 40.76
C THR A 177 -23.65 30.24 41.91
N GLU A 178 -22.54 29.91 42.55
CA GLU A 178 -21.99 30.69 43.67
C GLU A 178 -21.41 32.03 43.19
N ALA A 179 -20.62 32.04 42.12
CA ALA A 179 -20.03 33.26 41.58
C ALA A 179 -21.07 34.23 41.01
N CYS A 180 -22.09 33.73 40.29
CA CYS A 180 -23.18 34.59 39.82
C CYS A 180 -24.05 35.09 41.00
N GLN A 181 -24.23 34.31 42.07
CA GLN A 181 -24.97 34.75 43.26
C GLN A 181 -24.19 35.81 44.05
N ASP A 182 -22.87 35.66 44.21
CA ASP A 182 -22.06 36.55 45.03
C ASP A 182 -21.81 37.91 44.33
N THR A 183 -21.63 37.89 43.02
CA THR A 183 -21.30 39.11 42.24
C THR A 183 -22.55 39.95 41.92
N ILE A 184 -23.73 39.33 41.78
CA ILE A 184 -24.93 40.00 41.25
C ILE A 184 -26.12 39.84 42.21
N LYS A 185 -26.45 40.92 42.93
CA LYS A 185 -27.61 40.98 43.84
C LYS A 185 -28.96 41.19 43.12
N ASN A 186 -28.93 41.59 41.85
CA ASN A 186 -30.14 41.86 41.07
C ASN A 186 -30.66 40.59 40.38
N ALA A 187 -31.89 40.17 40.71
CA ALA A 187 -32.49 38.95 40.18
C ALA A 187 -32.61 38.92 38.65
N GLY A 188 -32.83 40.06 37.99
CA GLY A 188 -32.96 40.14 36.53
C GLY A 188 -31.66 39.84 35.76
N THR A 189 -30.50 40.16 36.34
CA THR A 189 -29.19 39.96 35.70
C THR A 189 -28.59 38.59 35.97
N GLN A 190 -29.09 37.86 36.98
CA GLN A 190 -28.63 36.50 37.29
C GLN A 190 -28.94 35.52 36.14
N GLN A 191 -30.09 35.68 35.48
CA GLN A 191 -30.48 34.86 34.34
C GLN A 191 -29.56 35.06 33.12
N GLN A 192 -29.04 36.29 32.95
CA GLN A 192 -28.10 36.60 31.88
C GLN A 192 -26.73 35.97 32.13
N CYS A 193 -26.27 35.95 33.39
CA CYS A 193 -25.02 35.32 33.82
C CYS A 193 -25.00 33.82 33.47
N ILE A 194 -26.06 33.10 33.82
CA ILE A 194 -26.21 31.67 33.51
C ILE A 194 -26.31 31.43 32.00
N GLY A 195 -27.04 32.28 31.28
CA GLY A 195 -27.21 32.17 29.84
C GLY A 195 -25.89 32.29 29.06
N ILE A 196 -25.04 33.26 29.41
CA ILE A 196 -23.73 33.45 28.77
C ILE A 196 -22.83 32.23 29.00
N LEU A 197 -22.83 31.69 30.22
CA LEU A 197 -22.00 30.54 30.57
C LEU A 197 -22.43 29.27 29.82
N GLN A 198 -23.74 29.04 29.65
CA GLN A 198 -24.25 27.95 28.82
C GLN A 198 -23.86 28.10 27.34
N ILE A 199 -23.93 29.32 26.80
CA ILE A 199 -23.49 29.61 25.43
C ILE A 199 -22.00 29.34 25.27
N ALA A 200 -21.17 29.79 26.21
CA ALA A 200 -19.73 29.57 26.20
C ALA A 200 -19.37 28.08 26.21
N ARG A 201 -20.06 27.28 27.04
CA ARG A 201 -19.93 25.81 27.06
C ARG A 201 -20.28 25.20 25.69
N GLY A 202 -21.37 25.64 25.07
CA GLY A 202 -21.79 25.19 23.74
C GLY A 202 -20.77 25.51 22.65
N VAL A 203 -20.24 26.74 22.65
CA VAL A 203 -19.21 27.19 21.71
C VAL A 203 -17.91 26.40 21.89
N TYR A 204 -17.47 26.20 23.14
CA TYR A 204 -16.29 25.41 23.45
C TYR A 204 -16.40 23.98 22.89
N PHE A 205 -17.53 23.30 23.15
CA PHE A 205 -17.77 21.96 22.64
C PHE A 205 -17.75 21.91 21.10
N ALA A 206 -18.38 22.88 20.44
CA ALA A 206 -18.41 22.96 18.98
C ALA A 206 -17.01 23.14 18.38
N VAL A 207 -16.19 24.02 18.95
CA VAL A 207 -14.80 24.26 18.51
C VAL A 207 -13.93 23.03 18.76
N ALA A 208 -14.01 22.43 19.95
CA ALA A 208 -13.26 21.22 20.28
C ALA A 208 -13.61 20.05 19.34
N ALA A 209 -14.91 19.83 19.07
CA ALA A 209 -15.36 18.82 18.14
C ALA A 209 -14.85 19.08 16.71
N LEU A 210 -14.88 20.34 16.24
CA LEU A 210 -14.37 20.69 14.92
C LEU A 210 -12.87 20.41 14.78
N VAL A 211 -12.07 20.78 15.78
CA VAL A 211 -10.62 20.52 15.80
C VAL A 211 -10.36 19.02 15.76
N LEU A 212 -11.03 18.24 16.61
CA LEU A 212 -10.90 16.78 16.63
C LEU A 212 -11.31 16.12 15.30
N LEU A 213 -12.35 16.63 14.64
CA LEU A 213 -12.78 16.12 13.33
C LEU A 213 -11.72 16.41 12.25
N ILE A 214 -11.11 17.60 12.25
CA ILE A 214 -10.05 17.97 11.32
C ILE A 214 -8.81 17.09 11.54
N GLU A 215 -8.41 16.87 12.79
CA GLU A 215 -7.28 15.99 13.13
C GLU A 215 -7.54 14.54 12.77
N MET A 216 -8.73 14.02 13.11
CA MET A 216 -9.14 12.67 12.73
C MET A 216 -9.10 12.51 11.20
N TYR A 217 -9.58 13.51 10.47
CA TYR A 217 -9.52 13.52 9.01
C TYR A 217 -8.08 13.52 8.49
N GLY A 218 -7.19 14.31 9.11
CA GLY A 218 -5.75 14.30 8.83
C GLY A 218 -5.13 12.91 9.06
N ALA A 219 -5.42 12.26 10.19
CA ALA A 219 -4.94 10.93 10.52
C ALA A 219 -5.40 9.88 9.48
N ILE A 220 -6.65 9.95 9.03
CA ILE A 220 -7.19 9.06 8.00
C ILE A 220 -6.46 9.25 6.66
N ILE A 221 -6.21 10.49 6.23
CA ILE A 221 -5.46 10.79 4.99
C ILE A 221 -4.07 10.16 5.06
N VAL A 222 -3.36 10.39 6.16
CA VAL A 222 -1.99 9.90 6.33
C VAL A 222 -1.95 8.37 6.38
N ALA A 223 -2.92 7.71 7.03
CA ALA A 223 -3.03 6.26 7.06
C ALA A 223 -3.23 5.67 5.66
N ARG A 224 -4.09 6.27 4.84
CA ARG A 224 -4.31 5.87 3.45
C ARG A 224 -3.06 6.06 2.60
N TYR A 225 -2.35 7.17 2.79
CA TYR A 225 -1.08 7.42 2.11
C TYR A 225 -0.01 6.37 2.46
N LEU A 226 0.11 6.00 3.73
CA LEU A 226 1.01 4.94 4.15
C LEU A 226 0.66 3.59 3.53
N ASN A 227 -0.62 3.24 3.50
CA ASN A 227 -1.09 2.01 2.87
C ASN A 227 -0.78 1.99 1.37
N GLN A 228 -0.93 3.12 0.67
CA GLN A 228 -0.56 3.23 -0.73
C GLN A 228 0.94 2.99 -0.94
N ILE A 229 1.81 3.66 -0.18
CA ILE A 229 3.27 3.48 -0.31
C ILE A 229 3.67 2.03 0.01
N GLN A 230 3.03 1.41 1.01
CA GLN A 230 3.29 0.01 1.33
C GLN A 230 2.84 -0.94 0.22
N ARG A 231 1.68 -0.69 -0.40
CA ARG A 231 1.20 -1.45 -1.57
C ARG A 231 2.17 -1.30 -2.74
N GLU A 232 2.56 -0.08 -3.10
CA GLU A 232 3.53 0.18 -4.17
C GLU A 232 4.86 -0.55 -3.92
N LYS A 233 5.35 -0.54 -2.68
CA LYS A 233 6.58 -1.26 -2.30
C LYS A 233 6.43 -2.78 -2.36
N ARG A 234 5.28 -3.32 -1.95
CA ARG A 234 5.00 -4.77 -2.07
C ARG A 234 4.94 -5.18 -3.53
N THR A 235 4.18 -4.45 -4.36
CA THR A 235 4.09 -4.71 -5.80
C THR A 235 5.46 -4.61 -6.48
N ALA A 236 6.28 -3.62 -6.13
CA ALA A 236 7.64 -3.47 -6.68
C ALA A 236 8.60 -4.60 -6.24
N ARG A 237 8.39 -5.23 -5.08
CA ARG A 237 9.15 -6.41 -4.65
C ARG A 237 8.68 -7.67 -5.37
N THR A 238 7.37 -7.86 -5.49
CA THR A 238 6.77 -8.99 -6.19
C THR A 238 7.14 -8.97 -7.68
N SER A 239 7.16 -7.81 -8.34
CA SER A 239 7.58 -7.72 -9.74
C SER A 239 9.07 -8.05 -9.93
N ARG A 240 9.93 -7.67 -9.00
CA ARG A 240 11.36 -8.05 -9.01
C ARG A 240 11.57 -9.54 -8.80
N MET A 241 10.82 -10.16 -7.88
CA MET A 241 10.86 -11.60 -7.67
C MET A 241 10.35 -12.35 -8.89
N SER A 242 9.19 -11.95 -9.44
CA SER A 242 8.61 -12.54 -10.65
C SER A 242 9.54 -12.44 -11.87
N MET A 243 10.24 -11.32 -12.04
CA MET A 243 11.24 -11.17 -13.10
C MET A 243 12.46 -12.08 -12.88
N GLY A 244 12.90 -12.26 -11.63
CA GLY A 244 13.97 -13.20 -11.29
C GLY A 244 13.63 -14.66 -11.62
N TYR A 245 12.39 -15.10 -11.41
CA TYR A 245 11.97 -16.45 -11.77
C TYR A 245 11.90 -16.69 -13.28
N LYS A 246 11.56 -15.69 -14.09
CA LYS A 246 11.57 -15.81 -15.56
C LYS A 246 12.98 -15.88 -16.16
N MET A 247 14.01 -15.51 -15.41
CA MET A 247 15.42 -15.61 -15.82
C MET A 247 16.15 -16.78 -15.20
N SER A 248 15.48 -17.61 -14.38
CA SER A 248 16.06 -18.91 -14.05
C SER A 248 16.12 -19.70 -15.36
N PRO A 249 17.31 -20.08 -15.86
CA PRO A 249 17.42 -20.83 -17.10
C PRO A 249 16.51 -22.03 -16.94
N ALA A 250 15.52 -22.15 -17.84
CA ALA A 250 14.70 -23.35 -17.90
C ALA A 250 15.66 -24.53 -17.74
N PRO A 251 15.48 -25.39 -16.72
CA PRO A 251 16.35 -26.54 -16.59
C PRO A 251 16.28 -27.22 -17.95
N HIS A 252 17.43 -27.27 -18.63
CA HIS A 252 17.62 -28.08 -19.82
C HIS A 252 17.33 -29.52 -19.38
N SER A 253 16.04 -29.86 -19.35
CA SER A 253 15.54 -31.21 -19.45
C SER A 253 15.77 -31.61 -20.89
N GLU A 254 17.04 -31.76 -21.24
CA GLU A 254 17.52 -32.66 -22.28
C GLU A 254 17.16 -34.10 -21.84
N TYR A 255 15.87 -34.42 -21.82
CA TYR A 255 15.43 -35.76 -22.16
C TYR A 255 15.04 -35.70 -23.62
N ILE A 256 16.08 -35.73 -24.46
CA ILE A 256 16.00 -36.22 -25.83
C ILE A 256 15.45 -37.64 -25.72
N SER A 257 14.13 -37.80 -25.83
CA SER A 257 13.56 -39.09 -26.18
C SER A 257 13.95 -39.34 -27.61
N LEU A 258 15.03 -40.10 -27.76
CA LEU A 258 15.52 -40.65 -29.01
C LEU A 258 14.51 -41.71 -29.47
N VAL A 259 13.34 -41.27 -29.94
CA VAL A 259 12.43 -42.12 -30.70
C VAL A 259 12.83 -41.98 -32.15
N ASP A 260 13.69 -42.91 -32.53
CA ASP A 260 13.92 -43.36 -33.89
C ASP A 260 12.57 -43.57 -34.58
N THR A 261 12.25 -42.72 -35.56
CA THR A 261 11.30 -43.11 -36.60
C THR A 261 11.82 -42.66 -37.95
N SER A 262 12.69 -43.51 -38.46
CA SER A 262 12.86 -43.81 -39.87
C SER A 262 11.65 -43.41 -40.74
N ARG A 263 11.92 -42.54 -41.73
CA ARG A 263 11.57 -42.74 -43.15
C ARG A 263 10.11 -42.49 -43.58
N ARG A 264 9.88 -41.27 -44.12
CA ARG A 264 9.25 -40.96 -45.43
C ARG A 264 9.03 -39.44 -45.51
N THR A 265 9.80 -38.69 -46.29
CA THR A 265 9.58 -38.45 -47.74
C THR A 265 8.20 -37.89 -48.07
N SER A 266 8.08 -36.56 -48.04
CA SER A 266 7.32 -35.72 -49.00
C SER A 266 7.46 -34.26 -48.55
N GLN A 267 8.35 -33.48 -49.16
CA GLN A 267 7.99 -32.47 -50.16
C GLN A 267 7.04 -31.37 -49.64
N PHE A 268 7.64 -30.21 -49.35
CA PHE A 268 7.32 -28.93 -49.97
C PHE A 268 5.92 -28.31 -49.74
N SER A 269 5.85 -27.27 -48.90
CA SER A 269 5.51 -25.90 -49.32
C SER A 269 5.57 -24.94 -48.11
N LEU A 270 6.52 -24.02 -48.15
CA LEU A 270 6.63 -22.91 -47.21
C LEU A 270 5.57 -21.85 -47.53
N SER A 271 4.66 -21.61 -46.60
CA SER A 271 3.90 -20.36 -46.50
C SER A 271 4.37 -19.64 -45.23
N PRO A 272 4.72 -18.34 -45.26
CA PRO A 272 5.12 -17.62 -44.07
C PRO A 272 3.89 -17.31 -43.21
N GLU A 273 3.73 -18.09 -42.13
CA GLU A 273 2.78 -17.80 -41.05
C GLU A 273 3.21 -16.51 -40.32
N PRO A 274 2.31 -15.53 -40.15
CA PRO A 274 2.62 -14.30 -39.44
C PRO A 274 2.86 -14.59 -37.96
N TYR A 275 3.97 -14.08 -37.42
CA TYR A 275 4.35 -14.14 -36.01
C TYR A 275 3.15 -13.83 -35.10
N THR A 276 2.48 -14.87 -34.61
CA THR A 276 1.53 -14.75 -33.51
C THR A 276 2.34 -14.48 -32.25
N SER A 277 2.10 -13.29 -31.67
CA SER A 277 2.55 -12.87 -30.34
C SER A 277 2.58 -14.06 -29.37
N PRO A 278 3.65 -14.24 -28.56
CA PRO A 278 3.74 -15.35 -27.62
C PRO A 278 2.53 -15.33 -26.71
N ARG A 279 1.67 -16.34 -26.83
CA ARG A 279 0.52 -16.57 -25.95
C ARG A 279 1.04 -16.56 -24.51
N GLU A 280 0.55 -15.61 -23.72
CA GLU A 280 0.84 -15.54 -22.31
C GLU A 280 0.25 -16.80 -21.65
N PHE A 281 1.12 -17.61 -21.03
CA PHE A 281 0.74 -18.89 -20.43
C PHE A 281 -0.41 -18.71 -19.43
N ASN A 282 -1.59 -19.22 -19.77
CA ASN A 282 -2.76 -19.20 -18.90
C ASN A 282 -2.87 -20.57 -18.20
N PRO A 283 -2.56 -20.67 -16.88
CA PRO A 283 -2.61 -21.94 -16.15
C PRO A 283 -4.02 -22.51 -15.97
N TYR A 284 -5.06 -21.79 -16.41
CA TYR A 284 -6.45 -22.24 -16.41
C TYR A 284 -7.00 -22.50 -17.82
N GLU A 285 -6.17 -22.48 -18.86
CA GLU A 285 -6.58 -22.95 -20.19
C GLU A 285 -6.63 -24.47 -20.13
N GLU A 286 -7.82 -25.02 -19.88
CA GLU A 286 -8.08 -26.46 -19.96
C GLU A 286 -7.64 -26.96 -21.33
N PHE A 287 -6.78 -27.97 -21.33
CA PHE A 287 -6.26 -28.62 -22.54
C PHE A 287 -7.44 -29.35 -23.23
N THR A 288 -8.19 -28.64 -24.06
CA THR A 288 -9.15 -29.28 -24.97
C THR A 288 -8.34 -30.04 -26.03
N ASP A 289 -8.26 -31.35 -25.85
CA ASP A 289 -7.62 -32.29 -26.77
C ASP A 289 -8.21 -32.12 -28.19
N PRO A 290 -7.42 -31.69 -29.19
CA PRO A 290 -7.93 -31.41 -30.53
C PRO A 290 -8.29 -32.67 -31.34
N TYR A 291 -8.14 -33.87 -30.78
CA TYR A 291 -8.38 -35.13 -31.51
C TYR A 291 -9.76 -35.76 -31.32
N ARG A 292 -10.69 -35.15 -30.57
CA ARG A 292 -11.97 -35.81 -30.27
C ARG A 292 -13.09 -35.64 -31.31
N ASN A 293 -12.90 -34.86 -32.38
CA ASN A 293 -13.98 -34.59 -33.36
C ASN A 293 -13.65 -35.01 -34.80
N GLN A 294 -13.26 -36.27 -35.00
CA GLN A 294 -13.25 -36.86 -36.35
C GLN A 294 -14.01 -38.19 -36.37
N SER A 295 -15.33 -38.12 -36.13
CA SER A 295 -16.24 -39.24 -36.38
C SER A 295 -16.90 -39.06 -37.75
N HIS A 296 -16.42 -39.85 -38.71
CA HIS A 296 -17.02 -40.01 -40.02
C HIS A 296 -18.49 -40.40 -39.94
N ALA A 297 -19.31 -39.68 -40.71
CA ALA A 297 -20.62 -40.14 -41.15
C ALA A 297 -20.44 -41.34 -42.09
N GLY A 298 -21.06 -42.48 -41.75
CA GLY A 298 -21.15 -43.68 -42.57
C GLY A 298 -22.36 -44.53 -42.14
N PRO A 299 -23.07 -45.18 -43.08
CA PRO A 299 -24.43 -45.66 -42.85
C PRO A 299 -24.50 -47.00 -42.11
N SER A 300 -25.64 -47.15 -41.45
CA SER A 300 -26.13 -48.29 -40.67
C SER A 300 -25.90 -49.67 -41.29
N VAL A 301 -25.20 -50.54 -40.56
CA VAL A 301 -25.41 -51.98 -40.61
C VAL A 301 -25.69 -52.45 -39.19
N ILE A 302 -26.89 -52.97 -39.00
CA ILE A 302 -27.36 -53.63 -37.78
C ILE A 302 -26.45 -54.82 -37.51
N ARG A 303 -25.76 -54.80 -36.36
CA ARG A 303 -25.20 -56.02 -35.79
C ARG A 303 -25.47 -56.03 -34.30
N GLU A 304 -26.57 -56.71 -34.01
CA GLU A 304 -26.94 -57.31 -32.74
C GLU A 304 -25.75 -58.13 -32.22
N PHE A 305 -25.23 -57.75 -31.05
CA PHE A 305 -24.39 -58.62 -30.24
C PHE A 305 -24.66 -58.32 -28.77
N ASP A 306 -25.36 -59.27 -28.16
CA ASP A 306 -25.63 -59.36 -26.74
C ASP A 306 -24.36 -59.48 -25.89
N LEU A 307 -24.53 -59.14 -24.60
CA LEU A 307 -23.85 -59.71 -23.44
C LEU A 307 -22.33 -59.48 -23.33
N TYR A 308 -21.91 -58.66 -22.37
CA TYR A 308 -21.35 -59.16 -21.10
C TYR A 308 -21.20 -58.03 -20.08
N SER A 309 -21.69 -58.32 -18.87
CA SER A 309 -21.53 -57.55 -17.65
C SER A 309 -20.14 -57.75 -17.07
N ASN A 310 -19.67 -56.76 -16.29
CA ASN A 310 -18.51 -56.80 -15.40
C ASN A 310 -17.15 -57.08 -16.06
N GLU A 311 -16.30 -56.05 -16.13
CA GLU A 311 -14.91 -56.18 -15.69
C GLU A 311 -14.26 -54.79 -15.53
N ASP A 312 -13.83 -54.53 -14.30
CA ASP A 312 -12.63 -53.82 -13.87
C ASP A 312 -12.22 -52.52 -14.58
N GLY A 313 -12.48 -51.42 -13.87
CA GLY A 313 -11.90 -50.12 -14.15
C GLY A 313 -10.38 -50.17 -14.16
N LEU A 314 -9.80 -49.79 -15.30
CA LEU A 314 -8.36 -49.61 -15.47
C LEU A 314 -7.81 -48.62 -14.43
N PRO A 315 -6.67 -48.94 -13.78
CA PRO A 315 -6.11 -48.09 -12.73
C PRO A 315 -5.63 -46.77 -13.32
N ILE A 316 -6.16 -45.67 -12.77
CA ILE A 316 -5.69 -44.31 -13.02
C ILE A 316 -4.19 -44.25 -12.74
N GLU A 317 -3.45 -43.94 -13.80
CA GLU A 317 -2.00 -43.80 -13.81
C GLU A 317 -1.60 -42.67 -12.84
N ALA A 318 -0.93 -43.06 -11.75
CA ALA A 318 -0.45 -42.17 -10.71
C ALA A 318 0.73 -41.33 -11.22
N GLY A 319 0.42 -40.23 -11.91
CA GLY A 319 1.39 -39.21 -12.29
C GLY A 319 1.92 -38.45 -11.07
N TYR A 320 3.24 -38.51 -10.88
CA TYR A 320 4.12 -37.75 -9.97
C TYR A 320 3.46 -37.10 -8.73
N GLY A 321 3.36 -37.90 -7.67
CA GLY A 321 2.80 -37.51 -6.36
C GLY A 321 1.88 -38.56 -5.74
N GLY A 322 2.00 -39.83 -6.18
CA GLY A 322 1.08 -40.95 -5.96
C GLY A 322 0.81 -41.35 -4.50
N GLY A 323 0.07 -40.51 -3.80
CA GLY A 323 -0.82 -40.92 -2.73
C GLY A 323 -2.25 -40.51 -3.09
N THR A 324 -3.24 -41.27 -2.65
CA THR A 324 -4.66 -40.93 -2.75
C THR A 324 -5.00 -39.79 -1.78
N TRP A 325 -4.36 -38.63 -1.95
CA TRP A 325 -4.62 -37.47 -1.12
C TRP A 325 -5.97 -36.89 -1.50
N THR A 326 -6.93 -37.00 -0.59
CA THR A 326 -8.19 -36.28 -0.68
C THR A 326 -7.93 -34.77 -0.49
N HIS A 327 -8.77 -33.93 -1.09
CA HIS A 327 -8.66 -32.47 -0.95
C HIS A 327 -8.67 -32.01 0.53
N SER A 328 -9.33 -32.77 1.40
CA SER A 328 -9.30 -32.61 2.86
C SER A 328 -7.91 -32.84 3.45
N GLU A 329 -7.21 -33.91 3.05
CA GLU A 329 -5.87 -34.22 3.57
C GLU A 329 -4.85 -33.16 3.14
N ILE A 330 -4.95 -32.67 1.90
CA ILE A 330 -4.10 -31.57 1.41
C ILE A 330 -4.32 -30.32 2.26
N SER A 331 -5.57 -29.97 2.55
CA SER A 331 -5.89 -28.79 3.36
C SER A 331 -5.38 -28.89 4.80
N VAL A 332 -5.38 -30.10 5.37
CA VAL A 332 -4.91 -30.37 6.73
C VAL A 332 -3.39 -30.30 6.79
N GLU A 333 -2.70 -30.92 5.83
CA GLU A 333 -1.23 -30.88 5.72
C GLU A 333 -0.72 -29.45 5.47
N GLU A 334 -1.36 -28.70 4.58
CA GLU A 334 -0.98 -27.32 4.28
C GLU A 334 -1.21 -26.41 5.50
N LYS A 335 -2.31 -26.61 6.23
CA LYS A 335 -2.57 -25.91 7.51
C LYS A 335 -1.53 -26.27 8.57
N ALA A 336 -1.15 -27.53 8.68
CA ALA A 336 -0.10 -27.99 9.60
C ALA A 336 1.28 -27.41 9.22
N ARG A 337 1.57 -27.28 7.92
CA ARG A 337 2.81 -26.68 7.42
C ARG A 337 2.88 -25.18 7.74
N LEU A 338 1.77 -24.46 7.58
CA LEU A 338 1.67 -23.05 7.96
C LEU A 338 1.84 -22.86 9.48
N GLN A 339 1.23 -23.72 10.30
CA GLN A 339 1.41 -23.66 11.75
C GLN A 339 2.87 -23.85 12.17
N ARG A 340 3.58 -24.83 11.58
CA ARG A 340 5.02 -25.03 11.80
C ARG A 340 5.84 -23.79 11.42
N SER A 341 5.59 -23.22 10.23
CA SER A 341 6.28 -22.00 9.79
C SER A 341 6.02 -20.80 10.70
N THR A 342 4.80 -20.64 11.23
CA THR A 342 4.50 -19.58 12.19
C THR A 342 5.16 -19.79 13.55
N ALA A 343 5.26 -21.05 14.00
CA ALA A 343 5.94 -21.40 15.25
C ALA A 343 7.45 -21.13 15.12
N ASP A 344 8.07 -21.54 14.01
CA ASP A 344 9.49 -21.29 13.74
C ASP A 344 9.78 -19.78 13.67
N THR A 345 8.88 -19.00 13.06
CA THR A 345 9.03 -17.53 12.99
C THR A 345 8.92 -16.89 14.38
N ALA A 346 7.99 -17.37 15.22
CA ALA A 346 7.83 -16.89 16.58
C ALA A 346 9.03 -17.25 17.47
N ASP A 347 9.58 -18.45 17.31
CA ASP A 347 10.78 -18.89 18.02
C ASP A 347 12.02 -18.09 17.58
N HIS A 348 12.15 -17.82 16.28
CA HIS A 348 13.23 -16.99 15.77
C HIS A 348 13.15 -15.55 16.30
N GLN A 349 11.95 -14.97 16.40
CA GLN A 349 11.74 -13.66 17.04
C GLN A 349 12.06 -13.68 18.53
N ARG A 350 11.71 -14.75 19.24
CA ARG A 350 12.02 -14.91 20.65
C ARG A 350 13.53 -14.98 20.89
N HIS A 351 14.23 -15.79 20.10
CA HIS A 351 15.69 -15.86 20.14
C HIS A 351 16.37 -14.54 19.75
N GLU A 352 15.81 -13.77 18.82
CA GLU A 352 16.33 -12.45 18.47
C GLU A 352 16.15 -11.44 19.61
N PHE A 353 15.04 -11.53 20.37
CA PHE A 353 14.81 -10.68 21.53
C PHE A 353 15.64 -11.09 22.76
N GLU A 354 15.82 -12.39 22.97
CA GLU A 354 16.58 -12.93 24.11
C GLU A 354 18.10 -12.77 23.92
N ASN A 355 18.58 -12.78 22.67
CA ASN A 355 19.99 -12.49 22.33
C ASN A 355 20.23 -11.02 21.94
N ALA A 356 19.23 -10.15 22.09
CA ALA A 356 19.45 -8.73 21.89
C ALA A 356 20.48 -8.26 22.93
N PRO A 357 21.64 -7.71 22.52
CA PRO A 357 22.64 -7.25 23.46
C PRO A 357 21.99 -6.23 24.40
N SER A 358 22.31 -6.35 25.69
CA SER A 358 21.81 -5.41 26.68
C SER A 358 22.20 -3.98 26.28
N LEU A 359 21.37 -3.01 26.64
CA LEU A 359 21.60 -1.59 26.29
C LEU A 359 22.98 -1.11 26.78
N ASP A 360 23.47 -1.71 27.86
CA ASP A 360 24.80 -1.50 28.43
C ASP A 360 25.92 -2.13 27.58
N GLU A 361 25.75 -3.34 27.04
CA GLU A 361 26.69 -3.93 26.08
C GLU A 361 26.78 -3.14 24.77
N GLU A 362 25.66 -2.59 24.27
CA GLU A 362 25.69 -1.76 23.06
C GLU A 362 26.39 -0.42 23.32
N GLN A 363 26.21 0.18 24.50
CA GLN A 363 26.95 1.36 24.91
C GLN A 363 28.44 1.08 25.13
N GLN A 364 28.78 -0.08 25.69
CA GLN A 364 30.16 -0.53 25.88
C GLN A 364 30.84 -0.72 24.51
N ARG A 365 30.20 -1.42 23.56
CA ARG A 365 30.73 -1.54 22.19
C ARG A 365 30.92 -0.20 21.49
N LYS A 366 30.03 0.78 21.72
CA LYS A 366 30.17 2.16 21.19
C LYS A 366 31.30 2.95 21.88
N ARG A 367 31.63 2.65 23.13
CA ARG A 367 32.80 3.24 23.82
C ARG A 367 34.09 2.59 23.35
N ASP A 368 34.13 1.27 23.23
CA ASP A 368 35.33 0.53 22.84
C ASP A 368 35.71 0.80 21.37
N SER A 369 34.73 1.08 20.50
CA SER A 369 34.95 1.52 19.11
C SER A 369 35.37 2.99 18.97
N LYS A 370 35.47 3.75 20.08
CA LYS A 370 35.92 5.15 20.11
C LYS A 370 37.18 5.37 20.94
N SER A 371 38.05 4.36 21.11
CA SER A 371 39.37 4.59 21.68
C SER A 371 40.22 5.47 20.74
N PRO A 372 40.66 6.68 21.16
CA PRO A 372 41.42 7.60 20.32
C PRO A 372 42.89 7.21 20.08
N ALA A 373 43.34 6.07 20.63
CA ALA A 373 44.77 5.74 20.73
C ALA A 373 45.12 4.29 20.33
N GLY A 374 44.31 3.66 19.50
CA GLY A 374 44.70 2.40 18.86
C GLY A 374 45.60 2.66 17.64
N PRO A 375 46.71 1.93 17.44
CA PRO A 375 47.45 1.98 16.19
C PRO A 375 46.49 1.64 15.04
N PRO A 376 46.60 2.34 13.89
CA PRO A 376 45.69 2.13 12.77
C PRO A 376 45.71 0.64 12.39
N PRO A 377 44.54 -0.02 12.28
CA PRO A 377 44.51 -1.38 11.78
C PRO A 377 45.18 -1.40 10.40
N PRO A 378 45.99 -2.43 10.08
CA PRO A 378 46.59 -2.54 8.77
C PRO A 378 45.48 -2.42 7.73
N MET A 379 45.65 -1.47 6.80
CA MET A 379 44.79 -1.29 5.64
C MET A 379 44.61 -2.64 4.98
N ARG A 380 43.50 -3.30 5.29
CA ARG A 380 43.03 -4.44 4.52
C ARG A 380 42.55 -3.80 3.23
N THR A 381 43.40 -3.88 2.20
CA THR A 381 43.03 -3.62 0.81
C THR A 381 41.78 -4.42 0.57
N ARG A 382 40.65 -3.73 0.63
CA ARG A 382 39.37 -4.27 0.25
C ARG A 382 39.49 -4.39 -1.24
N ASP A 383 39.82 -5.59 -1.71
CA ASP A 383 39.65 -5.98 -3.09
C ASP A 383 38.20 -5.63 -3.42
N THR A 384 38.07 -4.49 -4.10
CA THR A 384 36.83 -4.07 -4.72
C THR A 384 36.60 -5.08 -5.81
N ASP A 385 35.67 -6.02 -5.57
CA ASP A 385 35.04 -6.75 -6.65
C ASP A 385 34.56 -5.73 -7.68
N ASP A 386 35.24 -5.72 -8.82
CA ASP A 386 34.91 -4.93 -10.00
C ASP A 386 33.55 -5.38 -10.51
N LEU A 387 32.49 -4.72 -10.00
CA LEU A 387 31.20 -4.71 -10.65
C LEU A 387 31.40 -4.20 -12.09
N PRO A 388 30.87 -4.89 -13.12
CA PRO A 388 31.06 -4.48 -14.50
C PRO A 388 30.54 -3.06 -14.70
N ARG A 389 31.47 -2.15 -14.98
CA ARG A 389 31.15 -0.80 -15.44
C ARG A 389 30.48 -0.90 -16.80
N TYR A 390 29.15 -0.77 -16.83
CA TYR A 390 28.46 -0.38 -18.05
C TYR A 390 28.82 1.08 -18.34
N SER A 391 29.81 1.29 -19.21
CA SER A 391 30.14 2.60 -19.77
C SER A 391 28.99 3.03 -20.68
N LEU A 392 28.23 4.02 -20.23
CA LEU A 392 27.13 4.64 -20.97
C LEU A 392 27.62 5.68 -22.00
N ASN A 393 28.76 5.41 -22.65
CA ASN A 393 29.45 6.33 -23.57
C ASN A 393 29.83 5.64 -24.90
N ASP A 394 28.89 4.96 -25.54
CA ASP A 394 29.02 4.69 -26.98
C ASP A 394 28.20 5.75 -27.74
N PRO A 395 28.85 6.69 -28.45
CA PRO A 395 28.15 7.54 -29.39
C PRO A 395 27.62 6.69 -30.56
N PRO A 396 26.48 7.08 -31.16
CA PRO A 396 25.89 6.33 -32.26
C PRO A 396 26.86 6.25 -33.45
N ARG A 397 27.18 5.02 -33.89
CA ARG A 397 27.83 4.77 -35.17
C ARG A 397 26.92 5.31 -36.28
N ILE A 398 27.33 6.42 -36.88
CA ILE A 398 26.84 6.88 -38.17
C ILE A 398 27.31 5.83 -39.19
N TYR A 399 26.36 5.12 -39.79
CA TYR A 399 26.63 4.30 -40.96
C TYR A 399 26.83 5.25 -42.15
N ASP A 400 28.07 5.42 -42.58
CA ASP A 400 28.39 6.05 -43.86
C ASP A 400 27.80 5.20 -44.98
N SER A 401 26.90 5.83 -45.74
CA SER A 401 26.37 5.28 -46.98
C SER A 401 27.44 5.43 -48.06
N GLN A 402 27.90 4.29 -48.57
CA GLN A 402 28.77 4.21 -49.74
C GLN A 402 28.11 4.92 -50.93
N THR A 403 28.70 6.02 -51.36
CA THR A 403 28.53 6.61 -52.69
C THR A 403 29.16 5.71 -53.75
N LEU A 404 28.31 5.21 -54.65
CA LEU A 404 28.70 4.64 -55.95
C LEU A 404 29.42 5.71 -56.80
N PRO A 405 30.50 5.37 -57.53
CA PRO A 405 31.00 6.21 -58.61
C PRO A 405 30.17 5.97 -59.88
N HIS A 406 29.61 7.05 -60.41
CA HIS A 406 29.07 7.09 -61.77
C HIS A 406 30.21 7.46 -62.72
N GLU A 407 30.51 6.58 -63.67
CA GLU A 407 31.25 6.90 -64.89
C GLU A 407 30.46 7.91 -65.74
N LEU A 408 31.16 8.95 -66.22
CA LEU A 408 31.06 9.49 -67.60
C LEU A 408 32.20 10.46 -67.87
#